data_AF-A0AB36WQF9-F1
#
_entry.id   AF-A0AB36WQF9-F1
#
_cell.length_a   1.000
_cell.length_b   1.000
_cell.length_c   1.000
_cell.angle_alpha   90.00
_cell.angle_beta   90.00
_cell.angle_gamma   90.00
#
_symmetry.space_group_name_H-M   'P 1'
#
loop_
_entity.id
_entity.type
_entity.pdbx_description
1 polymer ?
#
loop_
_entity_poly.entity_id
_entity_poly.type
_entity_poly.pdbx_seq_one_letter_code
_entity_poly.pdbx_strand_id
1 'polypeptide(L)'
;MNNHPSISIDTPASRLVTVDSLYLRLMYDRIQDIYRDTDHLATALDAIKTKDEVSQGVLVAVKAALYANSELAGIVSDMFCDHALPYQAEATSHE
;
A
#
# COMPACT_ATOMS: atom_id res chain seq x y z
N MET A 1 49.01 10.72 -9.52
CA MET A 1 47.88 11.20 -8.71
C MET A 1 46.87 11.79 -9.68
N ASN A 2 45.90 10.98 -10.13
CA ASN A 2 44.85 11.44 -11.04
C ASN A 2 43.56 11.55 -10.23
N ASN A 3 43.19 12.78 -9.88
CA ASN A 3 41.90 13.10 -9.29
C ASN A 3 40.87 13.10 -10.41
N HIS A 4 40.26 11.95 -10.70
CA HIS A 4 39.02 11.93 -11.47
C HIS A 4 37.86 12.22 -10.51
N PRO A 5 37.06 13.27 -10.72
CA PRO A 5 35.80 13.42 -10.01
C PRO A 5 34.89 12.28 -10.46
N SER A 6 34.52 11.43 -9.50
CA SER A 6 33.52 10.38 -9.68
C SER A 6 32.20 11.03 -10.11
N ILE A 7 31.87 10.87 -11.39
CA ILE A 7 30.63 11.39 -11.97
C ILE A 7 29.48 10.63 -11.31
N SER A 8 28.61 11.38 -10.63
CA SER A 8 27.37 10.88 -10.04
C SER A 8 26.57 10.09 -11.07
N ILE A 9 26.14 8.89 -10.70
CA ILE A 9 25.33 8.00 -11.52
C ILE A 9 23.93 8.61 -11.65
N ASP A 10 23.77 9.56 -12.58
CA ASP A 10 22.50 10.17 -12.97
C ASP A 10 22.12 9.66 -14.36
N THR A 11 21.95 8.34 -14.49
CA THR A 11 21.54 7.70 -15.74
C THR A 11 20.01 7.65 -15.84
N PRO A 12 19.42 7.78 -17.04
CA PRO A 12 17.96 7.70 -17.22
C PRO A 12 17.34 6.44 -16.60
N ALA A 13 18.02 5.29 -16.71
CA ALA A 13 17.58 4.02 -16.13
C ALA A 13 17.45 4.09 -14.59
N SER A 14 18.42 4.68 -13.89
CA SER A 14 18.36 4.85 -12.43
C SER A 14 17.19 5.75 -12.00
N ARG A 15 16.92 6.83 -12.77
CA ARG A 15 15.77 7.71 -12.54
C ARG A 15 14.44 7.02 -12.77
N LEU A 16 14.32 6.19 -13.82
CA LEU A 16 13.15 5.37 -14.11
C LEU A 16 12.84 4.39 -12.96
N VAL A 17 13.85 3.63 -12.51
CA VAL A 17 13.71 2.69 -11.37
C VAL A 17 13.29 3.43 -10.08
N THR A 18 13.84 4.62 -9.83
CA THR A 18 13.49 5.42 -8.65
C THR A 18 12.03 5.90 -8.70
N VAL A 19 11.56 6.38 -9.85
CA VAL A 19 10.16 6.82 -10.03
C VAL A 19 9.20 5.64 -9.86
N ASP A 20 9.53 4.49 -10.42
CA ASP A 20 8.70 3.29 -10.33
C ASP A 20 8.60 2.81 -8.87
N SER A 21 9.71 2.75 -8.13
CA SER A 21 9.71 2.38 -6.71
C SER A 21 8.93 3.34 -5.82
N LEU A 22 9.02 4.66 -6.07
CA LEU A 22 8.25 5.67 -5.36
C LEU A 22 6.74 5.50 -5.66
N TYR A 23 6.38 5.25 -6.91
CA TYR A 23 5.00 5.06 -7.30
C TYR A 23 4.39 3.79 -6.69
N LEU A 24 5.14 2.68 -6.68
CA LEU A 24 4.75 1.44 -6.00
C LEU A 24 4.55 1.66 -4.49
N ARG A 25 5.42 2.45 -3.86
CA ARG A 25 5.29 2.81 -2.43
C ARG A 25 4.03 3.64 -2.15
N LEU A 26 3.76 4.66 -2.97
CA LEU A 26 2.56 5.48 -2.83
C LEU A 26 1.28 4.67 -3.01
N MET A 27 1.28 3.72 -3.96
CA MET A 27 0.15 2.79 -4.12
C MET A 27 0.00 1.88 -2.90
N TYR A 28 1.09 1.31 -2.39
CA TYR A 28 1.07 0.49 -1.18
C TYR A 28 0.49 1.24 0.02
N ASP A 29 0.98 2.45 0.30
CA ASP A 29 0.50 3.28 1.41
C ASP A 29 -1.00 3.58 1.24
N ARG A 30 -1.44 3.87 0.01
CA ARG A 30 -2.86 4.12 -0.27
C ARG A 30 -3.74 2.89 -0.07
N ILE A 31 -3.25 1.71 -0.38
CA ILE A 31 -3.99 0.45 -0.17
C ILE A 31 -4.10 0.15 1.32
N GLN A 32 -3.03 0.39 2.08
CA GLN A 32 -3.04 0.27 3.54
C GLN A 32 -4.05 1.22 4.20
N ASP A 33 -4.17 2.45 3.71
CA ASP A 33 -5.22 3.38 4.16
C ASP A 33 -6.63 2.79 3.91
N ILE A 34 -6.89 2.26 2.71
CA ILE A 34 -8.19 1.67 2.37
C ILE A 34 -8.50 0.45 3.24
N TYR A 35 -7.50 -0.42 3.43
CA TYR A 35 -7.60 -1.59 4.31
C TYR A 35 -8.05 -1.19 5.71
N ARG A 36 -7.37 -0.19 6.29
CA ARG A 36 -7.64 0.28 7.65
C ARG A 36 -8.97 1.01 7.78
N ASP A 37 -9.31 1.87 6.83
CA ASP A 37 -10.54 2.66 6.87
C ASP A 37 -11.78 1.78 6.72
N THR A 38 -11.72 0.75 5.87
CA THR A 38 -12.82 -0.20 5.69
C THR A 38 -13.05 -1.06 6.94
N ASP A 39 -11.99 -1.54 7.59
CA ASP A 39 -12.07 -2.29 8.84
C ASP A 39 -12.57 -1.42 10.01
N HIS A 40 -12.05 -0.20 10.15
CA HIS A 40 -12.51 0.75 11.15
C HIS A 40 -13.99 1.12 10.97
N LEU A 41 -14.44 1.34 9.73
CA LEU A 41 -15.84 1.64 9.46
C LEU A 41 -16.74 0.44 9.78
N ALA A 42 -16.33 -0.78 9.44
CA ALA A 42 -17.07 -1.99 9.79
C ALA A 42 -17.23 -2.12 11.32
N THR A 43 -16.14 -1.87 12.05
CA THR A 43 -16.13 -1.85 13.52
C THR A 43 -17.03 -0.75 14.09
N ALA A 44 -17.04 0.45 13.50
CA ALA A 44 -17.92 1.54 13.93
C ALA A 44 -19.41 1.21 13.69
N LEU A 45 -19.73 0.53 12.59
CA LEU A 45 -21.10 0.08 12.30
C LEU A 45 -21.59 -0.98 13.30
N ASP A 46 -20.70 -1.78 13.90
CA ASP A 46 -21.07 -2.71 14.97
C ASP A 46 -21.56 -2.03 16.25
N ALA A 47 -21.18 -0.76 16.48
CA ALA A 47 -21.67 0.01 17.60
C ALA A 47 -23.12 0.52 17.40
N ILE A 48 -23.64 0.50 16.17
CA ILE A 48 -24.98 1.00 15.86
C ILE A 48 -26.03 -0.04 16.25
N LYS A 49 -26.89 0.33 17.21
CA LYS A 49 -28.02 -0.50 17.64
C LYS A 49 -29.30 -0.07 16.94
N THR A 50 -29.83 -0.93 16.07
CA THR A 50 -31.13 -0.74 15.42
C THR A 50 -32.14 -1.78 15.94
N LYS A 51 -33.42 -1.43 15.94
CA LYS A 51 -34.50 -2.29 16.48
C LYS A 51 -35.29 -3.00 15.40
N ASP A 52 -35.30 -2.46 14.18
CA ASP A 52 -36.02 -3.03 13.05
C ASP A 52 -35.11 -3.97 12.24
N GLU A 53 -35.70 -5.06 11.77
CA GLU A 53 -34.99 -6.12 11.03
C GLU A 53 -34.42 -5.61 9.71
N VAL A 54 -35.07 -4.63 9.07
CA VAL A 54 -34.61 -4.04 7.81
C VAL A 54 -33.28 -3.31 8.01
N SER A 55 -33.19 -2.42 9.01
CA SER A 55 -31.94 -1.70 9.32
C SER A 55 -30.83 -2.63 9.79
N GLN A 56 -31.16 -3.68 10.56
CA GLN A 56 -30.20 -4.74 10.89
C GLN A 56 -29.66 -5.43 9.63
N GLY A 57 -30.54 -5.79 8.69
CA GLY A 57 -30.16 -6.39 7.42
C GLY A 57 -29.26 -5.48 6.58
N VAL A 58 -29.57 -4.18 6.52
CA VAL A 58 -28.72 -3.18 5.85
C VAL A 58 -27.35 -3.08 6.51
N LEU A 59 -27.29 -3.01 7.85
CA LEU A 59 -26.01 -2.97 8.57
C LEU A 59 -25.16 -4.22 8.31
N VAL A 60 -25.76 -5.40 8.29
CA VAL A 60 -25.05 -6.65 7.96
C VAL A 60 -24.52 -6.61 6.53
N ALA A 61 -25.33 -6.18 5.56
CA ALA A 61 -24.91 -6.10 4.16
C ALA A 61 -23.76 -5.11 3.94
N VAL A 62 -23.83 -3.92 4.56
CA VAL A 62 -22.78 -2.90 4.45
C VAL A 62 -21.49 -3.40 5.10
N LYS A 63 -21.55 -4.00 6.29
CA LYS A 63 -20.36 -4.59 6.95
C LYS A 63 -19.73 -5.68 6.10
N ALA A 64 -20.53 -6.58 5.52
CA ALA A 64 -20.02 -7.63 4.65
C ALA A 64 -19.27 -7.06 3.44
N ALA A 65 -19.80 -6.00 2.82
CA ALA A 65 -19.13 -5.31 1.71
C ALA A 65 -17.82 -4.64 2.15
N LEU A 66 -17.79 -4.03 3.34
CA LEU A 66 -16.58 -3.41 3.89
C LEU A 66 -15.50 -4.46 4.20
N TYR A 67 -15.87 -5.60 4.80
CA TYR A 67 -14.92 -6.68 5.05
C TYR A 67 -14.34 -7.27 3.76
N ALA A 68 -15.16 -7.47 2.74
CA ALA A 68 -14.69 -7.95 1.44
C ALA A 68 -13.70 -6.96 0.78
N ASN A 69 -13.96 -5.65 0.91
CA ASN A 69 -13.04 -4.62 0.41
C ASN A 69 -11.74 -4.57 1.22
N SER A 70 -11.82 -4.74 2.54
CA SER A 70 -10.63 -4.84 3.40
C SER A 70 -9.79 -6.06 3.00
N GLU A 71 -10.39 -7.24 2.86
CA GLU A 71 -9.69 -8.45 2.43
C GLU A 71 -9.00 -8.27 1.07
N LEU A 72 -9.71 -7.70 0.08
CA LEU A 72 -9.12 -7.40 -1.23
C LEU A 72 -7.95 -6.41 -1.12
N ALA A 73 -8.08 -5.36 -0.31
CA ALA A 73 -6.99 -4.41 -0.08
C ALA A 73 -5.78 -5.11 0.56
N GLY A 74 -5.99 -6.05 1.49
CA GLY A 74 -4.93 -6.88 2.06
C GLY A 74 -4.18 -7.69 1.00
N ILE A 75 -4.91 -8.41 0.15
CA ILE A 75 -4.32 -9.21 -0.94
C ILE A 75 -3.49 -8.32 -1.88
N VAL A 76 -4.02 -7.17 -2.30
CA VAL A 76 -3.31 -6.26 -3.20
C VAL A 76 -2.09 -5.66 -2.49
N SER A 77 -2.19 -5.33 -1.21
CA SER A 77 -1.04 -4.88 -0.40
C SER A 77 0.08 -5.92 -0.37
N ASP A 78 -0.25 -7.20 -0.18
CA ASP A 78 0.74 -8.28 -0.16
C ASP A 78 1.45 -8.42 -1.51
N MET A 79 0.72 -8.26 -2.63
CA MET A 79 1.33 -8.20 -3.96
C MET A 79 2.35 -7.06 -4.09
N PHE A 80 2.09 -5.92 -3.44
CA PHE A 80 3.05 -4.82 -3.39
C PHE A 80 4.22 -5.11 -2.46
N CYS A 81 4.06 -5.80 -1.33
CA CYS A 81 5.19 -6.22 -0.49
C CYS A 81 6.20 -7.07 -1.25
N ASP A 82 5.74 -7.96 -2.13
CA ASP A 82 6.60 -8.80 -2.96
C ASP A 82 7.39 -8.01 -4.03
N HIS A 83 6.88 -6.84 -4.44
CA HIS A 83 7.45 -5.99 -5.50
C HIS A 83 8.01 -4.65 -5.00
N ALA A 84 7.74 -4.29 -3.74
CA ALA A 84 8.33 -3.15 -3.04
C ALA A 84 9.74 -3.54 -2.69
N LEU A 85 10.58 -3.59 -3.72
CA LEU A 85 12.00 -3.81 -3.60
C LEU A 85 12.50 -2.89 -2.46
N PRO A 86 13.19 -3.42 -1.44
CA PRO A 86 14.02 -2.55 -0.64
C PRO A 86 14.89 -1.81 -1.64
N TYR A 87 14.98 -0.48 -1.51
CA TYR A 87 15.96 0.35 -2.20
C TYR A 87 17.27 -0.43 -2.18
N GLN A 88 17.59 -1.18 -3.24
CA GLN A 88 18.82 -1.92 -3.26
C GLN A 88 19.82 -0.79 -3.31
N ALA A 89 20.51 -0.66 -2.20
CA ALA A 89 21.83 -0.09 -2.10
C ALA A 89 22.73 -0.76 -3.14
N GLU A 90 22.49 -0.52 -4.43
CA GLU A 90 23.49 -0.66 -5.49
C GLU A 90 24.37 0.59 -5.43
N ALA A 91 24.94 0.81 -4.25
CA ALA A 91 25.95 1.83 -4.01
C ALA A 91 27.03 1.32 -3.06
N THR A 92 27.26 0.00 -2.99
CA THR A 92 28.47 -0.55 -2.36
C THR A 92 28.78 -1.96 -2.89
N SER A 93 29.33 -2.05 -4.10
CA SER A 93 30.40 -3.01 -4.36
C SER A 93 31.61 -2.21 -4.83
N HIS A 94 32.40 -1.77 -3.85
CA HIS A 94 33.77 -1.36 -4.09
C HIS A 94 34.55 -2.57 -4.62
N GLU A 95 34.89 -2.55 -5.91
CA GLU A 95 36.19 -3.00 -6.41
C GLU A 95 36.68 -2.00 -7.48
#